data_AF-A0A9E0KS13-F1
#
_entry.id   AF-A0A9E0KS13-F1
#
_cell.length_a   1.000
_cell.length_b   1.000
_cell.length_c   1.000
_cell.angle_alpha   90.00
_cell.angle_beta   90.00
_cell.angle_gamma   90.00
#
_symmetry.space_group_name_H-M   'P 1'
#
loop_
_entity.id
_entity.type
_entity.pdbx_description
1 polymer ?
#
loop_
_entity_poly.entity_id
_entity_poly.type
_entity_poly.pdbx_seq_one_letter_code
_entity_poly.pdbx_strand_id
1 'polypeptide(L)'
;MASSNPQSAAALEQTVNSYRQNANETIRAASAGQITQQNADQYIQRQEQLVQLSQQIIAGIRPQQKADAQKALDLVASNLNQITRQNPETIRAQWQQGAAYREAGIDANAVNNSSPEAAAARDSAIQSATSLACLREFKQTGNKASLDTARTQLEQAVAQIARVAGASGSSRAQASAGAR
;
A
#
# COMPACT_ATOMS: atom_id res chain seq x y z
N MET A 1 8.04 -9.70 27.16
CA MET A 1 9.14 -9.32 26.25
C MET A 1 8.85 -9.98 24.91
N ALA A 2 8.41 -9.22 23.90
CA ALA A 2 8.16 -9.76 22.58
C ALA A 2 9.49 -9.84 21.83
N SER A 3 10.07 -11.03 21.74
CA SER A 3 11.23 -11.28 20.89
C SER A 3 10.79 -11.07 19.43
N SER A 4 11.07 -9.90 18.87
CA SER A 4 10.92 -9.65 17.45
C SER A 4 11.80 -10.64 16.69
N ASN A 5 11.19 -11.59 15.98
CA ASN A 5 11.90 -12.63 15.24
C ASN A 5 12.71 -11.95 14.10
N PRO A 6 14.05 -11.96 14.11
CA PRO A 6 14.85 -11.24 13.12
C PRO A 6 14.57 -11.69 11.67
N GLN A 7 14.09 -12.93 11.50
CA GLN A 7 13.66 -13.44 10.19
C GLN A 7 12.44 -12.70 9.62
N SER A 8 11.50 -12.21 10.45
CA SER A 8 10.32 -11.50 9.96
C SER A 8 10.63 -10.09 9.50
N ALA A 9 11.62 -9.42 10.12
CA ALA A 9 12.04 -8.08 9.73
C ALA A 9 12.75 -8.07 8.37
N ALA A 10 13.65 -9.04 8.12
CA ALA A 10 14.32 -9.17 6.82
C ALA A 10 13.35 -9.51 5.69
N ALA A 11 12.36 -10.38 5.95
CA ALA A 11 11.31 -10.70 4.98
C ALA A 11 10.44 -9.48 4.65
N LEU A 12 10.06 -8.67 5.65
CA LEU A 12 9.32 -7.43 5.43
C LEU A 12 10.14 -6.43 4.60
N GLU A 13 11.43 -6.26 4.91
CA GLU A 13 12.33 -5.36 4.17
C GLU A 13 12.45 -5.78 2.69
N GLN A 14 12.63 -7.08 2.42
CA GLN A 14 12.62 -7.61 1.06
C GLN A 14 11.29 -7.35 0.35
N THR A 15 10.17 -7.56 1.03
CA THR A 15 8.81 -7.33 0.50
C THR A 15 8.62 -5.86 0.12
N VAL A 16 9.04 -4.93 0.99
CA VAL A 16 8.99 -3.49 0.71
C VAL A 16 9.88 -3.12 -0.48
N ASN A 17 11.07 -3.72 -0.60
CA ASN A 17 11.97 -3.47 -1.73
C ASN A 17 11.37 -3.96 -3.05
N SER A 18 10.80 -5.18 -3.09
CA SER A 18 10.08 -5.70 -4.25
C SER A 18 8.88 -4.83 -4.62
N TYR A 19 8.12 -4.35 -3.62
CA TYR A 19 7.01 -3.43 -3.85
C TYR A 19 7.50 -2.14 -4.53
N ARG A 20 8.55 -1.50 -3.99
CA ARG A 20 9.10 -0.24 -4.54
C ARG A 20 9.63 -0.43 -5.95
N GLN A 21 10.33 -1.52 -6.22
CA GLN A 21 10.83 -1.82 -7.57
C GLN A 21 9.69 -1.94 -8.57
N ASN A 22 8.68 -2.76 -8.27
CA ASN A 22 7.54 -2.98 -9.16
C ASN A 22 6.73 -1.70 -9.41
N ALA A 23 6.51 -0.89 -8.36
CA ALA A 23 5.81 0.38 -8.49
C ALA A 23 6.61 1.38 -9.36
N ASN A 24 7.91 1.50 -9.13
CA ASN A 24 8.78 2.41 -9.88
C ASN A 24 8.95 2.00 -11.36
N GLU A 25 8.89 0.70 -11.69
CA GLU A 25 8.86 0.24 -13.08
C GLU A 25 7.57 0.72 -13.78
N THR A 26 6.41 0.58 -13.14
CA THR A 26 5.14 1.06 -13.69
C THR A 26 5.09 2.59 -13.80
N ILE A 27 5.57 3.32 -12.79
CA ILE A 27 5.67 4.79 -12.81
C ILE A 27 6.51 5.26 -13.99
N ARG A 28 7.69 4.65 -14.21
CA ARG A 28 8.58 4.99 -15.33
C ARG A 28 7.92 4.72 -16.67
N ALA A 29 7.28 3.57 -16.84
CA ALA A 29 6.58 3.23 -18.07
C ALA A 29 5.42 4.20 -18.37
N ALA A 30 4.64 4.57 -17.35
CA ALA A 30 3.57 5.55 -17.48
C ALA A 30 4.12 6.93 -17.90
N SER A 31 5.15 7.43 -17.22
CA SER A 31 5.77 8.72 -17.52
C SER A 31 6.47 8.77 -18.89
N ALA A 32 6.98 7.64 -19.36
CA ALA A 32 7.58 7.52 -20.69
C ALA A 32 6.54 7.30 -21.82
N GLY A 33 5.24 7.24 -21.49
CA GLY A 33 4.19 6.95 -22.48
C GLY A 33 4.26 5.54 -23.07
N GLN A 34 4.90 4.60 -22.36
CA GLN A 34 5.11 3.22 -22.81
C GLN A 34 3.92 2.30 -22.53
N ILE A 35 2.98 2.74 -21.67
CA ILE A 35 1.75 2.01 -21.41
C ILE A 35 0.72 2.35 -22.49
N THR A 36 0.38 1.36 -23.31
CA THR A 36 -0.64 1.42 -24.36
C THR A 36 -1.78 0.47 -24.04
N GLN A 37 -2.92 0.57 -24.72
CA GLN A 37 -4.03 -0.37 -24.50
C GLN A 37 -3.63 -1.82 -24.83
N GLN A 38 -2.71 -2.01 -25.78
CA GLN A 38 -2.23 -3.34 -26.21
C GLN A 38 -1.36 -4.03 -25.15
N ASN A 39 -0.59 -3.27 -24.37
CA ASN A 39 0.29 -3.84 -23.33
C ASN A 39 -0.20 -3.58 -21.89
N ALA A 40 -1.34 -2.89 -21.72
CA ALA A 40 -1.91 -2.57 -20.42
C ALA A 40 -2.10 -3.82 -19.52
N ASP A 41 -2.38 -4.99 -20.08
CA ASP A 41 -2.53 -6.23 -19.32
C ASP A 41 -1.29 -6.62 -18.52
N GLN A 42 -0.09 -6.38 -19.06
CA GLN A 42 1.16 -6.68 -18.37
C GLN A 42 1.31 -5.79 -17.12
N TYR A 43 0.90 -4.53 -17.22
CA TYR A 43 0.93 -3.60 -16.09
C TYR A 43 -0.19 -3.88 -15.10
N ILE A 44 -1.38 -4.30 -15.56
CA ILE A 44 -2.47 -4.74 -14.68
C ILE A 44 -2.02 -5.92 -13.81
N GLN A 45 -1.41 -6.95 -14.40
CA GLN A 45 -0.86 -8.09 -13.65
C GLN A 45 0.19 -7.67 -12.63
N ARG A 46 1.06 -6.71 -13.00
CA ARG A 46 2.05 -6.15 -12.08
C ARG A 46 1.40 -5.39 -10.91
N GLN A 47 0.29 -4.68 -11.14
CA GLN A 47 -0.43 -4.03 -10.05
C GLN A 47 -1.17 -5.02 -9.16
N GLU A 48 -1.65 -6.13 -9.71
CA GLU A 48 -2.20 -7.23 -8.89
C GLU A 48 -1.12 -7.80 -7.96
N GLN A 49 0.12 -7.93 -8.44
CA GLN A 49 1.26 -8.28 -7.58
C GLN A 49 1.56 -7.20 -6.53
N LEU A 50 1.48 -5.91 -6.85
CA LEU A 50 1.63 -4.85 -5.84
C LEU A 50 0.58 -4.96 -4.74
N VAL A 51 -0.68 -5.21 -5.10
CA VAL A 51 -1.77 -5.43 -4.13
C VAL A 51 -1.46 -6.61 -3.21
N GLN A 52 -0.94 -7.71 -3.74
CA GLN A 52 -0.52 -8.87 -2.93
C GLN A 52 0.65 -8.53 -2.01
N LEU A 53 1.66 -7.79 -2.50
CA LEU A 53 2.78 -7.33 -1.68
C LEU A 53 2.29 -6.40 -0.56
N SER A 54 1.33 -5.51 -0.82
CA SER A 54 0.71 -4.67 0.21
C SER A 54 0.03 -5.49 1.30
N GLN A 55 -0.65 -6.60 0.96
CA GLN A 55 -1.22 -7.51 1.96
C GLN A 55 -0.13 -8.14 2.82
N GLN A 56 0.99 -8.56 2.23
CA GLN A 56 2.13 -9.11 2.96
C GLN A 56 2.76 -8.08 3.89
N ILE A 57 2.89 -6.82 3.44
CA ILE A 57 3.40 -5.72 4.27
C ILE A 57 2.46 -5.48 5.46
N ILE A 58 1.15 -5.38 5.22
CA ILE A 58 0.15 -5.26 6.28
C ILE A 58 0.28 -6.42 7.29
N ALA A 59 0.35 -7.66 6.81
CA ALA A 59 0.49 -8.84 7.65
C ALA A 59 1.80 -8.82 8.47
N GLY A 60 2.89 -8.34 7.88
CA GLY A 60 4.20 -8.26 8.53
C GLY A 60 4.27 -7.23 9.66
N ILE A 61 3.59 -6.09 9.52
CA ILE A 61 3.60 -5.04 10.55
C ILE A 61 2.49 -5.16 11.58
N ARG A 62 1.35 -5.77 11.22
CA ARG A 62 0.15 -5.84 12.05
C ARG A 62 0.43 -6.30 13.49
N PRO A 63 1.19 -7.37 13.77
CA PRO A 63 1.41 -7.84 15.14
C PRO A 63 2.12 -6.83 16.06
N GLN A 64 2.76 -5.82 15.48
CA GLN A 64 3.54 -4.81 16.19
C GLN A 64 2.71 -3.54 16.48
N GLN A 65 1.49 -3.46 15.94
CA GLN A 65 0.65 -2.26 16.04
C GLN A 65 -0.27 -2.30 17.26
N LYS A 66 -0.75 -1.12 17.67
CA LYS A 66 -1.80 -0.99 18.71
C LYS A 66 -3.13 -1.55 18.21
N ALA A 67 -4.04 -1.88 19.14
CA ALA A 67 -5.31 -2.53 18.82
C ALA A 67 -6.13 -1.79 17.74
N ASP A 68 -6.27 -0.46 17.83
CA ASP A 68 -7.04 0.30 16.84
C ASP A 68 -6.35 0.38 15.47
N ALA A 69 -5.02 0.43 15.45
CA ALA A 69 -4.25 0.35 14.22
C ALA A 69 -4.35 -1.06 13.59
N GLN A 70 -4.35 -2.13 14.39
CA GLN A 70 -4.60 -3.49 13.91
C GLN A 70 -6.00 -3.60 13.27
N LYS A 71 -7.04 -3.05 13.91
CA LYS A 71 -8.40 -3.04 13.33
C LYS A 71 -8.43 -2.32 11.98
N ALA A 72 -7.76 -1.18 11.85
CA ALA A 72 -7.69 -0.45 10.58
C ALA A 72 -6.96 -1.25 9.49
N LEU A 73 -5.86 -1.91 9.84
CA LEU A 73 -5.13 -2.80 8.94
C LEU A 73 -5.96 -4.02 8.52
N ASP A 74 -6.69 -4.63 9.45
CA ASP A 74 -7.58 -5.77 9.19
C ASP A 74 -8.74 -5.40 8.28
N LEU A 75 -9.35 -4.24 8.50
CA LEU A 75 -10.42 -3.75 7.65
C LEU A 75 -9.93 -3.63 6.20
N VAL A 76 -8.77 -3.02 5.97
CA VAL A 76 -8.25 -2.89 4.60
C VAL A 76 -7.82 -4.24 4.03
N ALA A 77 -7.10 -5.06 4.78
CA ALA A 77 -6.63 -6.36 4.30
C ALA A 77 -7.80 -7.28 3.90
N SER A 78 -8.86 -7.35 4.71
CA SER A 78 -10.04 -8.18 4.46
C SER A 78 -10.86 -7.69 3.26
N ASN A 79 -10.84 -6.40 2.97
CA ASN A 79 -11.61 -5.81 1.88
C ASN A 79 -10.80 -5.59 0.60
N LEU A 80 -9.47 -5.72 0.61
CA LEU A 80 -8.61 -5.30 -0.50
C LEU A 80 -9.01 -5.95 -1.85
N ASN A 81 -9.42 -7.22 -1.83
CA ASN A 81 -9.94 -7.90 -3.02
C ASN A 81 -11.23 -7.28 -3.56
N GLN A 82 -12.09 -6.76 -2.69
CA GLN A 82 -13.28 -6.00 -3.09
C GLN A 82 -12.90 -4.59 -3.58
N ILE A 83 -11.98 -3.91 -2.89
CA ILE A 83 -11.49 -2.57 -3.27
C ILE A 83 -10.99 -2.58 -4.72
N THR A 84 -10.17 -3.57 -5.10
CA THR A 84 -9.62 -3.68 -6.46
C THR A 84 -10.67 -3.87 -7.56
N ARG A 85 -11.91 -4.26 -7.21
CA ARG A 85 -13.02 -4.45 -8.17
C ARG A 85 -13.91 -3.21 -8.28
N GLN A 86 -13.72 -2.23 -7.42
CA GLN A 86 -14.46 -0.97 -7.46
C GLN A 86 -13.88 -0.02 -8.50
N ASN A 87 -14.69 0.93 -8.98
CA ASN A 87 -14.18 2.03 -9.79
C ASN A 87 -13.37 3.03 -8.92
N PRO A 88 -12.44 3.80 -9.51
CA PRO A 88 -11.57 4.70 -8.76
C PRO A 88 -12.30 5.73 -7.89
N GLU A 89 -13.45 6.24 -8.33
CA GLU A 89 -14.25 7.22 -7.58
C GLU A 89 -14.83 6.61 -6.30
N THR A 90 -15.35 5.39 -6.41
CA THR A 90 -15.86 4.63 -5.26
C THR A 90 -14.75 4.34 -4.27
N ILE A 91 -13.56 3.93 -4.74
CA ILE A 91 -12.41 3.68 -3.87
C ILE A 91 -12.04 4.97 -3.11
N ARG A 92 -12.00 6.11 -3.80
CA ARG A 92 -11.68 7.40 -3.20
C ARG A 92 -12.69 7.78 -2.12
N ALA A 93 -13.99 7.72 -2.43
CA ALA A 93 -15.05 8.08 -1.49
C ALA A 93 -15.08 7.15 -0.27
N GLN A 94 -14.99 5.83 -0.50
CA GLN A 94 -15.11 4.83 0.56
C GLN A 94 -13.85 4.75 1.43
N TRP A 95 -12.69 4.68 0.80
CA TRP A 95 -11.44 4.31 1.50
C TRP A 95 -10.53 5.50 1.73
N GLN A 96 -10.32 6.38 0.74
CA GLN A 96 -9.39 7.50 0.87
C GLN A 96 -9.98 8.67 1.66
N GLN A 97 -11.28 8.93 1.53
CA GLN A 97 -12.04 9.90 2.33
C GLN A 97 -12.57 9.31 3.65
N GLY A 98 -12.37 8.01 3.85
CA GLY A 98 -12.60 7.33 5.13
C GLY A 98 -14.06 7.07 5.49
N ALA A 99 -14.98 6.93 4.54
CA ALA A 99 -16.34 6.45 4.84
C ALA A 99 -16.32 5.04 5.46
N ALA A 100 -15.55 4.11 4.89
CA ALA A 100 -15.43 2.74 5.39
C ALA A 100 -14.90 2.67 6.84
N TYR A 101 -13.96 3.55 7.21
CA TYR A 101 -13.48 3.61 8.61
C TYR A 101 -14.56 4.09 9.56
N ARG A 102 -15.31 5.14 9.17
CA ARG A 102 -16.41 5.66 9.98
C ARG A 102 -17.51 4.62 10.17
N GLU A 103 -17.88 3.91 9.10
CA GLU A 103 -18.85 2.81 9.15
C GLU A 103 -18.39 1.66 10.04
N ALA A 104 -17.09 1.38 10.09
CA ALA A 104 -16.49 0.37 10.96
C ALA A 104 -16.22 0.87 12.41
N GLY A 105 -16.58 2.12 12.74
CA GLY A 105 -16.31 2.71 14.06
C GLY A 105 -14.81 2.95 14.35
N ILE A 106 -14.00 3.12 13.31
CA ILE A 106 -12.55 3.37 13.40
C ILE A 106 -12.27 4.86 13.21
N ASP A 107 -11.63 5.47 14.21
CA ASP A 107 -11.08 6.82 14.06
C ASP A 107 -9.76 6.77 13.29
N ALA A 108 -9.84 6.98 11.97
CA ALA A 108 -8.68 6.98 11.10
C ALA A 108 -7.65 8.07 11.46
N ASN A 109 -8.07 9.20 12.03
CA ASN A 109 -7.16 10.27 12.43
C ASN A 109 -6.36 9.86 13.67
N ALA A 110 -7.02 9.24 14.64
CA ALA A 110 -6.35 8.68 15.81
C ALA A 110 -5.32 7.60 15.41
N VAL A 111 -5.66 6.72 14.46
CA VAL A 111 -4.72 5.72 13.92
C VAL A 111 -3.54 6.40 13.22
N ASN A 112 -3.80 7.39 12.36
CA ASN A 112 -2.74 8.11 11.63
C ASN A 112 -1.74 8.79 12.57
N ASN A 113 -2.22 9.36 13.68
CA ASN A 113 -1.37 10.04 14.66
C ASN A 113 -0.63 9.06 15.58
N SER A 114 -1.22 7.91 15.90
CA SER A 114 -0.69 6.99 16.91
C SER A 114 0.10 5.81 16.34
N SER A 115 -0.01 5.54 15.04
CA SER A 115 0.65 4.43 14.34
C SER A 115 0.89 4.83 12.87
N PRO A 116 1.84 5.74 12.61
CA PRO A 116 2.11 6.25 11.26
C PRO A 116 2.52 5.15 10.27
N GLU A 117 3.14 4.07 10.72
CA GLU A 117 3.48 2.89 9.91
C GLU A 117 2.23 2.15 9.46
N ALA A 118 1.26 1.97 10.36
CA ALA A 118 -0.02 1.34 10.03
C ALA A 118 -0.80 2.20 9.02
N ALA A 119 -0.84 3.51 9.22
CA ALA A 119 -1.44 4.43 8.26
C ALA A 119 -0.75 4.35 6.90
N ALA A 120 0.58 4.36 6.87
CA ALA A 120 1.35 4.24 5.62
C ALA A 120 1.10 2.91 4.88
N ALA A 121 1.07 1.77 5.59
CA ALA A 121 0.79 0.47 4.98
C ALA A 121 -0.65 0.38 4.45
N ARG A 122 -1.61 0.91 5.20
CA ARG A 122 -3.02 0.97 4.82
C ARG A 122 -3.24 1.83 3.58
N ASP A 123 -2.70 3.05 3.60
CA ASP A 123 -2.88 4.03 2.53
C ASP A 123 -2.18 3.59 1.25
N SER A 124 -0.97 3.01 1.37
CA SER A 124 -0.27 2.42 0.21
C SER A 124 -1.07 1.29 -0.41
N ALA A 125 -1.66 0.38 0.37
CA ALA A 125 -2.52 -0.70 -0.15
C ALA A 125 -3.73 -0.15 -0.92
N ILE A 126 -4.40 0.87 -0.38
CA ILE A 126 -5.54 1.52 -1.04
C ILE A 126 -5.09 2.19 -2.33
N GLN A 127 -3.97 2.90 -2.32
CA GLN A 127 -3.40 3.56 -3.50
C GLN A 127 -2.98 2.56 -4.58
N SER A 128 -2.43 1.38 -4.22
CA SER A 128 -2.16 0.30 -5.19
C SER A 128 -3.46 -0.19 -5.83
N ALA A 129 -4.52 -0.38 -5.04
CA ALA A 129 -5.82 -0.80 -5.53
C ALA A 129 -6.46 0.26 -6.44
N THR A 130 -6.39 1.55 -6.07
CA THR A 130 -6.83 2.66 -6.92
C THR A 130 -6.05 2.69 -8.24
N SER A 131 -4.72 2.53 -8.19
CA SER A 131 -3.88 2.49 -9.40
C SER A 131 -4.27 1.35 -10.34
N LEU A 132 -4.52 0.15 -9.79
CA LEU A 132 -5.02 -1.00 -10.55
C LEU A 132 -6.37 -0.69 -11.22
N ALA A 133 -7.32 -0.10 -10.49
CA ALA A 133 -8.62 0.29 -11.03
C ALA A 133 -8.48 1.30 -12.18
N CYS A 134 -7.60 2.29 -12.02
CA CYS A 134 -7.31 3.27 -13.06
C CYS A 134 -6.64 2.66 -14.30
N LEU A 135 -5.74 1.67 -14.16
CA LEU A 135 -5.16 0.95 -15.31
C LEU A 135 -6.22 0.13 -16.06
N ARG A 136 -7.15 -0.51 -15.34
CA ARG A 136 -8.27 -1.25 -15.94
C ARG A 136 -9.18 -0.32 -16.72
N GLU A 137 -9.48 0.85 -16.17
CA GLU A 137 -10.24 1.91 -16.84
C GLU A 137 -9.52 2.41 -18.10
N PHE A 138 -8.21 2.68 -18.03
CA PHE A 138 -7.41 3.04 -19.20
C PHE A 138 -7.46 1.96 -20.28
N LYS A 139 -7.32 0.67 -19.92
CA LYS A 139 -7.39 -0.44 -20.88
C LYS A 139 -8.70 -0.41 -21.66
N GLN A 140 -9.81 -0.19 -20.95
CA GLN A 140 -11.17 -0.21 -21.53
C GLN A 140 -11.45 1.03 -22.39
N THR A 141 -11.00 2.21 -21.95
CA THR A 141 -11.45 3.50 -22.52
C THR A 141 -10.39 4.21 -23.36
N GLY A 142 -9.10 3.86 -23.19
CA GLY A 142 -7.97 4.62 -23.73
C GLY A 142 -7.75 5.97 -23.04
N ASN A 143 -8.47 6.28 -21.96
CA ASN A 143 -8.39 7.58 -21.29
C ASN A 143 -7.04 7.78 -20.59
N LYS A 144 -6.19 8.65 -21.15
CA LYS A 144 -4.87 8.96 -20.60
C LYS A 144 -4.91 9.57 -19.19
N ALA A 145 -5.98 10.28 -18.82
CA ALA A 145 -6.12 10.82 -17.47
C ALA A 145 -6.18 9.71 -16.40
N SER A 146 -6.69 8.53 -16.77
CA SER A 146 -6.69 7.35 -15.89
C SER A 146 -5.26 6.82 -15.69
N LEU A 147 -4.38 6.87 -16.71
CA LEU A 147 -2.95 6.55 -16.53
C LEU A 147 -2.24 7.55 -15.62
N ASP A 148 -2.47 8.85 -15.81
CA ASP A 148 -1.89 9.88 -14.94
C ASP A 148 -2.32 9.68 -13.49
N THR A 149 -3.60 9.39 -13.26
CA THR A 149 -4.11 9.06 -11.93
C THR A 149 -3.44 7.80 -11.39
N ALA A 150 -3.34 6.73 -12.19
CA ALA A 150 -2.67 5.50 -11.78
C ALA A 150 -1.22 5.73 -11.35
N ARG A 151 -0.48 6.58 -12.07
CA ARG A 151 0.89 7.00 -11.73
C ARG A 151 0.91 7.75 -10.40
N THR A 152 0.10 8.80 -10.25
CA THR A 152 0.08 9.62 -9.03
C THR A 152 -0.25 8.79 -7.79
N GLN A 153 -1.17 7.83 -7.91
CA GLN A 153 -1.47 6.91 -6.81
C GLN A 153 -0.24 6.06 -6.43
N LEU A 154 0.52 5.55 -7.40
CA LEU A 154 1.74 4.77 -7.11
C LEU A 154 2.85 5.61 -6.50
N GLU A 155 3.05 6.83 -6.98
CA GLU A 155 4.05 7.75 -6.42
C GLU A 155 3.76 8.00 -4.94
N GLN A 156 2.50 8.24 -4.59
CA GLN A 156 2.07 8.35 -3.20
C GLN A 156 2.29 7.05 -2.44
N ALA A 157 1.95 5.89 -3.04
CA ALA A 157 2.11 4.61 -2.36
C ALA A 157 3.59 4.27 -2.07
N VAL A 158 4.49 4.59 -3.00
CA VAL A 158 5.95 4.45 -2.80
C VAL A 158 6.45 5.40 -1.71
N ALA A 159 5.94 6.63 -1.66
CA ALA A 159 6.30 7.58 -0.61
C ALA A 159 5.85 7.09 0.78
N GLN A 160 4.66 6.49 0.87
CA GLN A 160 4.14 5.92 2.12
C GLN A 160 4.94 4.69 2.54
N ILE A 161 5.21 3.74 1.63
CA ILE A 161 5.87 2.49 2.00
C ILE A 161 7.30 2.68 2.52
N ALA A 162 7.97 3.77 2.12
CA ALA A 162 9.28 4.15 2.66
C ALA A 162 9.22 4.41 4.19
N ARG A 163 8.10 4.91 4.70
CA ARG A 163 7.88 5.15 6.14
C ARG A 163 7.76 3.85 6.92
N VAL A 164 7.21 2.80 6.30
CA VAL A 164 7.10 1.46 6.89
C VAL A 164 8.49 0.82 7.11
N ALA A 165 9.39 0.97 6.13
CA ALA A 165 10.77 0.47 6.23
C ALA A 165 11.63 1.27 7.22
N GLY A 166 11.48 2.61 7.24
CA GLY A 166 12.26 3.49 8.12
C GLY A 166 12.07 3.18 9.61
N ALA A 167 10.83 2.90 10.03
CA ALA A 167 10.52 2.52 11.40
C ALA A 167 11.17 1.19 11.83
N SER A 168 11.22 0.22 10.90
CA SER A 168 11.83 -1.09 11.15
C SER A 168 13.36 -1.02 11.36
N GLY A 169 14.03 -0.05 10.72
CA GLY A 169 15.47 0.17 10.87
C GLY A 169 15.86 0.87 12.18
N SER A 170 15.06 1.85 12.62
CA SER A 170 15.31 2.59 13.88
C SER A 170 15.22 1.70 15.12
N SER A 171 14.31 0.72 15.15
CA SER A 171 14.24 -0.26 16.25
C SER A 171 15.47 -1.18 16.30
N ARG A 172 16.09 -1.49 15.15
CA ARG A 172 17.28 -2.35 15.07
C ARG A 172 18.53 -1.65 15.66
N ALA A 173 18.67 -0.33 15.44
CA ALA A 173 19.77 0.46 15.97
C ALA A 173 19.71 0.64 17.51
N GLN A 174 18.50 0.79 18.07
CA GLN A 174 18.31 0.93 19.52
C GLN A 174 18.54 -0.38 20.28
N ALA A 175 18.15 -1.53 19.71
CA ALA A 175 18.37 -2.83 20.33
C ALA A 175 19.87 -3.21 20.43
N SER A 176 20.70 -2.80 19.46
CA SER A 176 22.14 -3.03 19.50
C SER A 176 22.91 -2.11 20.45
N ALA A 177 22.33 -0.96 20.85
CA ALA A 177 22.98 0.02 21.71
C ALA A 177 22.79 -0.26 23.21
N GLY A 178 21.74 -0.99 23.60
CA GLY A 178 21.44 -1.33 25.00
C GLY A 178 22.04 -2.64 25.51
N ALA A 179 22.84 -3.34 24.70
CA ALA A 179 23.46 -4.62 25.04
C ALA A 179 24.95 -4.51 25.41
N ARG A 180 25.40 -3.31 25.81
CA ARG A 180 26.79 -3.05 26.24
C ARG A 180 26.85 -2.68 27.71
#